data_AF-A0AAV6YE25-F1
#
_entry.id   AF-A0AAV6YE25-F1
#
_cell.length_a   1.000
_cell.length_b   1.000
_cell.length_c   1.000
_cell.angle_alpha   90.00
_cell.angle_beta   90.00
_cell.angle_gamma   90.00
#
_symmetry.space_group_name_H-M   'P 1'
#
loop_
_entity.id
_entity.type
_entity.pdbx_description
1 polymer ?
#
loop_
_entity_poly.entity_id
_entity_poly.type
_entity_poly.pdbx_seq_one_letter_code
_entity_poly.pdbx_strand_id
1 'polypeptide(L)'
;SCLFSFLFQLLYFLLSALSLIICVLAVAFAAHHYTKITKYNCKMVEESCQCTLDPSDPLSRTFQYQNVSDCDAVTTTIKLFVLLQMSLNLLQALVCLAACFIMWKHRYQVFYAGLWLQGAAAYENPQQKV
;
A
#
# COMPACT_ATOMS: atom_id res chain seq x y z
N SER A 1 -22.81 -23.12 10.08
CA SER A 1 -21.52 -22.64 10.58
C SER A 1 -20.44 -22.48 9.50
N CYS A 2 -20.23 -23.42 8.56
CA CYS A 2 -19.21 -23.28 7.50
C CYS A 2 -19.37 -22.07 6.56
N LEU A 3 -20.60 -21.73 6.16
CA LEU A 3 -20.86 -20.60 5.24
C LEU A 3 -20.40 -19.25 5.83
N PHE A 4 -20.58 -19.06 7.13
CA PHE A 4 -20.14 -17.86 7.84
C PHE A 4 -18.61 -17.72 7.81
N SER A 5 -17.89 -18.80 8.13
CA SER A 5 -16.42 -18.79 8.08
C SER A 5 -15.88 -18.50 6.67
N PHE A 6 -16.57 -18.99 5.63
CA PHE A 6 -16.22 -18.71 4.23
C PHE A 6 -16.43 -17.24 3.84
N LEU A 7 -17.58 -16.67 4.21
CA LEU A 7 -17.91 -15.27 3.93
C LEU A 7 -16.94 -14.32 4.62
N PHE A 8 -16.57 -14.59 5.87
CA PHE A 8 -15.56 -13.80 6.58
C PHE A 8 -14.21 -13.85 5.88
N GLN A 9 -13.76 -15.03 5.47
CA GLN A 9 -12.48 -15.19 4.78
C GLN A 9 -12.46 -14.46 3.42
N LEU A 10 -13.58 -14.48 2.69
CA LEU A 10 -13.74 -13.73 1.45
C LEU A 10 -13.73 -12.21 1.70
N LEU A 11 -14.47 -11.75 2.72
CA LEU A 11 -14.54 -10.34 3.07
C LEU A 11 -13.17 -9.78 3.49
N TYR A 12 -12.42 -10.52 4.31
CA TYR A 12 -11.05 -10.16 4.68
C TYR A 12 -10.12 -10.08 3.47
N PHE A 13 -10.25 -11.00 2.50
CA PHE A 13 -9.47 -10.96 1.27
C PHE A 13 -9.78 -9.69 0.45
N LEU A 14 -11.06 -9.39 0.25
CA LEU A 14 -11.50 -8.21 -0.49
C LEU A 14 -11.08 -6.92 0.21
N LEU A 15 -11.27 -6.83 1.53
CA LEU A 15 -10.82 -5.70 2.34
C LEU A 15 -9.32 -5.50 2.20
N SER A 16 -8.53 -6.56 2.30
CA SER A 16 -7.07 -6.50 2.14
C SER A 16 -6.66 -6.01 0.74
N ALA A 17 -7.31 -6.51 -0.32
CA ALA A 17 -7.06 -6.07 -1.69
C ALA A 17 -7.44 -4.59 -1.91
N LEU A 18 -8.59 -4.16 -1.38
CA LEU A 18 -9.03 -2.76 -1.43
C LEU A 18 -8.07 -1.86 -0.65
N SER A 19 -7.65 -2.26 0.54
CA SER A 19 -6.64 -1.54 1.32
C SER A 19 -5.33 -1.39 0.57
N LEU A 20 -4.86 -2.44 -0.12
CA LEU A 20 -3.68 -2.37 -0.99
C LEU A 20 -3.83 -1.32 -2.08
N ILE A 21 -4.96 -1.31 -2.79
CA ILE A 21 -5.24 -0.34 -3.86
C ILE A 21 -5.24 1.09 -3.28
N ILE A 22 -5.94 1.31 -2.17
CA ILE A 22 -5.99 2.62 -1.50
C ILE A 22 -4.59 3.06 -1.06
N CYS A 23 -3.79 2.16 -0.51
CA CYS A 23 -2.42 2.46 -0.09
C CYS A 23 -1.54 2.86 -1.28
N VAL A 24 -1.62 2.14 -2.41
CA VAL A 24 -0.88 2.47 -3.64
C VAL A 24 -1.31 3.82 -4.20
N LEU A 25 -2.62 4.09 -4.25
CA LEU A 25 -3.15 5.39 -4.70
C LEU A 25 -2.68 6.52 -3.79
N ALA A 26 -2.69 6.31 -2.46
CA ALA A 26 -2.21 7.29 -1.49
C ALA A 26 -0.71 7.60 -1.69
N VAL A 27 0.13 6.58 -1.90
CA VAL A 27 1.56 6.76 -2.19
C VAL A 27 1.77 7.49 -3.52
N ALA A 28 1.03 7.12 -4.57
CA ALA A 28 1.14 7.78 -5.88
C ALA A 28 0.73 9.25 -5.82
N PHE A 29 -0.37 9.56 -5.11
CA PHE A 29 -0.82 10.92 -4.90
C PHE A 29 0.19 11.73 -4.08
N ALA A 30 0.69 11.16 -2.99
CA ALA A 30 1.73 11.74 -2.16
C ALA A 30 3.00 12.04 -2.99
N ALA A 31 3.42 11.12 -3.87
CA ALA A 31 4.62 11.29 -4.71
C ALA A 31 4.42 12.37 -5.77
N HIS A 32 3.22 12.42 -6.36
CA HIS A 32 2.85 13.48 -7.29
C HIS A 32 2.90 14.84 -6.59
N HIS A 33 2.27 14.96 -5.43
CA HIS A 33 2.27 16.19 -4.65
C HIS A 33 3.67 16.58 -4.17
N TYR A 34 4.48 15.63 -3.70
CA TYR A 34 5.86 15.88 -3.30
C TYR A 34 6.67 16.48 -4.45
N THR A 35 6.58 15.88 -5.64
CA THR A 35 7.26 16.38 -6.85
C THR A 35 6.81 17.78 -7.25
N LYS A 36 5.52 18.10 -7.03
CA LYS A 36 5.01 19.46 -7.26
C LYS A 36 5.55 20.42 -6.21
N ILE A 37 5.48 20.09 -4.93
CA ILE A 37 5.98 20.91 -3.81
C ILE A 37 7.47 21.22 -3.96
N THR A 38 8.29 20.25 -4.37
CA THR A 38 9.74 20.47 -4.57
C THR A 38 10.06 21.37 -5.76
N LYS A 39 9.13 21.57 -6.69
CA LYS A 39 9.30 22.48 -7.83
C LYS A 39 8.94 23.93 -7.48
N TYR A 40 8.14 24.15 -6.44
CA TYR A 40 7.85 25.51 -5.99
C TYR A 40 9.03 26.09 -5.23
N ASN A 41 9.46 27.28 -5.63
CA ASN A 41 10.41 28.10 -4.89
C ASN A 41 9.60 29.03 -3.96
N CYS A 42 9.67 28.75 -2.66
CA CYS A 42 8.98 29.55 -1.65
C CYS A 42 9.97 30.53 -1.01
N LYS A 43 9.59 31.81 -0.98
CA LYS A 43 10.38 32.87 -0.36
C LYS A 43 9.52 33.66 0.62
N MET A 44 10.16 34.13 1.67
CA MET A 44 9.55 35.04 2.62
C MET A 44 9.55 36.46 2.02
N VAL A 45 8.38 37.10 1.98
CA VAL A 45 8.19 38.49 1.54
C VAL A 45 7.33 39.20 2.58
N GLU A 46 7.96 40.08 3.36
CA GLU A 46 7.36 40.81 4.48
C GLU A 46 6.79 39.86 5.56
N GLU A 47 5.46 39.78 5.69
CA GLU A 47 4.74 38.88 6.61
C GLU A 47 3.99 37.75 5.87
N SER A 48 4.36 37.53 4.61
CA SER A 48 3.73 36.56 3.72
C SER A 48 4.75 35.60 3.11
N CYS A 49 4.37 34.32 3.04
CA CYS A 49 5.16 33.30 2.37
C CYS A 49 4.63 33.15 0.93
N GLN A 50 5.45 33.48 -0.06
CA GLN A 50 5.08 33.42 -1.47
C GLN A 50 5.79 32.25 -2.15
N CYS A 51 5.01 31.30 -2.67
CA CYS A 51 5.49 30.13 -3.39
C CYS A 51 5.19 30.28 -4.88
N THR A 52 6.24 30.32 -5.71
CA THR A 52 6.10 30.40 -7.17
C THR A 52 6.77 29.22 -7.87
N LEU A 53 6.23 28.76 -8.99
CA LEU A 53 6.71 27.55 -9.68
C LEU A 53 8.02 27.82 -10.44
N ASP A 54 8.11 28.97 -11.11
CA ASP A 54 9.35 29.45 -11.73
C ASP A 54 9.52 30.94 -11.40
N PRO A 55 10.54 31.32 -10.61
CA PRO A 55 10.79 32.72 -10.26
C PRO A 55 11.27 33.58 -11.44
N SER A 56 11.61 32.96 -12.57
CA SER A 56 12.09 33.63 -13.79
C SER A 56 10.94 34.03 -14.72
N ASP A 57 9.78 33.37 -14.59
CA ASP A 57 8.62 33.59 -15.44
C ASP A 57 7.61 34.54 -14.77
N PRO A 58 7.36 35.75 -15.32
CA PRO A 58 6.47 36.74 -14.71
C PRO A 58 4.98 36.36 -14.76
N LEU A 59 4.60 35.36 -15.55
CA LEU A 59 3.24 34.80 -15.58
C LEU A 59 3.07 33.54 -14.70
N SER A 60 4.11 33.13 -13.98
CA SER A 60 4.04 31.92 -13.16
C SER A 60 3.08 32.11 -11.99
N ARG A 61 2.26 31.09 -11.73
CA ARG A 61 1.22 31.13 -10.70
C ARG A 61 1.88 31.19 -9.32
N THR A 62 1.68 32.31 -8.62
CA THR A 62 2.20 32.54 -7.27
C THR A 62 1.11 32.27 -6.24
N PHE A 63 1.41 31.44 -5.25
CA PHE A 63 0.54 31.17 -4.10
C PHE A 63 1.06 31.94 -2.89
N GLN A 64 0.19 32.70 -2.23
CA GLN A 64 0.54 33.47 -1.04
C GLN A 64 -0.12 32.88 0.19
N TYR A 65 0.68 32.62 1.22
CA TYR A 65 0.25 32.23 2.55
C TYR A 65 0.48 33.43 3.47
N GLN A 66 -0.60 33.93 4.09
CA GLN A 66 -0.54 35.09 5.01
C GLN A 66 -0.34 34.64 6.46
N ASN A 67 0.20 35.53 7.30
CA ASN A 67 0.42 35.31 8.74
C ASN A 67 1.33 34.11 9.06
N VAL A 68 2.39 33.94 8.28
CA VAL A 68 3.38 32.87 8.49
C VAL A 68 4.69 33.51 8.93
N SER A 69 5.21 33.13 10.09
CA SER A 69 6.49 33.64 10.59
C SER A 69 7.70 33.03 9.86
N ASP A 70 7.57 31.77 9.42
CA ASP A 70 8.60 31.06 8.67
C ASP A 70 7.97 30.19 7.56
N CYS A 71 8.37 30.49 6.33
CA CYS A 71 7.92 29.83 5.11
C CYS A 71 8.52 28.42 4.98
N ASP A 72 9.72 28.19 5.52
CA ASP A 72 10.40 26.90 5.47
C ASP A 72 9.78 25.91 6.46
N ALA A 73 9.34 26.40 7.62
CA ALA A 73 8.61 25.58 8.60
C ALA A 73 7.32 24.98 8.02
N VAL A 74 6.51 25.77 7.29
CA VAL A 74 5.28 25.28 6.66
C VAL A 74 5.58 24.29 5.54
N THR A 75 6.50 24.65 4.64
CA THR A 75 6.82 23.81 3.48
C THR A 75 7.44 22.48 3.92
N THR A 76 8.30 22.51 4.93
CA THR A 76 8.94 21.33 5.51
C THR A 76 7.94 20.45 6.25
N THR A 77 7.02 21.03 7.03
CA THR A 77 5.96 20.28 7.73
C THR A 77 5.07 19.54 6.74
N ILE A 78 4.66 20.19 5.64
CA ILE A 78 3.86 19.54 4.59
C ILE A 78 4.63 18.37 3.96
N LYS A 79 5.91 18.55 3.63
CA LYS A 79 6.76 17.47 3.11
C LYS A 79 6.85 16.29 4.10
N LEU A 80 7.04 16.57 5.38
CA LEU A 80 7.08 15.55 6.44
C LEU A 80 5.78 14.75 6.53
N PHE A 81 4.62 15.40 6.51
CA PHE A 81 3.34 14.70 6.52
C PHE A 81 3.12 13.83 5.29
N VAL A 82 3.54 14.29 4.11
CA VAL A 82 3.47 13.49 2.88
C VAL A 82 4.37 12.25 2.98
N LEU A 83 5.59 12.39 3.51
CA LEU A 83 6.50 11.25 3.74
C LEU A 83 5.95 10.27 4.78
N LEU A 84 5.38 10.77 5.87
CA LEU A 84 4.74 9.96 6.90
C LEU A 84 3.53 9.20 6.32
N GLN A 85 2.72 9.85 5.49
CA GLN A 85 1.61 9.19 4.81
C GLN A 85 2.13 8.06 3.92
N MET A 86 3.19 8.28 3.13
CA MET A 86 3.77 7.23 2.30
C MET A 86 4.22 6.03 3.12
N SER A 87 4.97 6.25 4.21
CA SER A 87 5.52 5.17 5.02
C SER A 87 4.42 4.34 5.70
N LEU A 88 3.40 4.99 6.27
CA LEU A 88 2.27 4.32 6.90
C LEU A 88 1.45 3.50 5.88
N ASN A 89 1.20 4.04 4.68
CA ASN A 89 0.50 3.28 3.63
C ASN A 89 1.33 2.09 3.12
N LEU A 90 2.66 2.24 3.03
CA LEU A 90 3.57 1.14 2.69
C LEU A 90 3.52 0.02 3.75
N LEU A 91 3.60 0.38 5.03
CA LEU A 91 3.48 -0.59 6.13
C LEU A 91 2.14 -1.32 6.08
N GLN A 92 1.04 -0.59 5.88
CA GLN A 92 -0.29 -1.19 5.75
C GLN A 92 -0.38 -2.13 4.54
N ALA A 93 0.16 -1.73 3.39
CA ALA A 93 0.23 -2.58 2.20
C ALA A 93 0.99 -3.89 2.47
N LEU A 94 2.12 -3.85 3.17
CA LEU A 94 2.88 -5.04 3.54
C LEU A 94 2.08 -5.97 4.47
N VAL A 95 1.38 -5.43 5.46
CA VAL A 95 0.51 -6.20 6.35
C VAL A 95 -0.63 -6.87 5.56
N CYS A 96 -1.28 -6.13 4.66
CA CYS A 96 -2.33 -6.65 3.78
C CYS A 96 -1.80 -7.77 2.87
N LEU A 97 -0.63 -7.58 2.27
CA LEU A 97 0.01 -8.59 1.42
C LEU A 97 0.36 -9.86 2.22
N ALA A 98 0.90 -9.71 3.43
CA ALA A 98 1.20 -10.83 4.33
C ALA A 98 -0.08 -11.60 4.71
N ALA A 99 -1.17 -10.90 5.01
CA ALA A 99 -2.46 -11.52 5.30
C ALA A 99 -3.00 -12.31 4.09
N CYS A 100 -2.94 -11.73 2.89
CA CYS A 100 -3.29 -12.41 1.65
C CYS A 100 -2.42 -13.65 1.41
N PHE A 101 -1.11 -13.55 1.64
CA PHE A 101 -0.18 -14.67 1.49
C PHE A 101 -0.46 -15.80 2.48
N ILE A 102 -0.72 -15.49 3.75
CA ILE A 102 -1.08 -16.49 4.77
C ILE A 102 -2.38 -17.20 4.39
N MET A 103 -3.39 -16.46 3.94
CA MET A 103 -4.66 -17.06 3.49
C MET A 103 -4.49 -17.93 2.24
N TRP A 104 -3.72 -17.46 1.26
CA TRP A 104 -3.37 -18.25 0.08
C TRP A 104 -2.67 -19.54 0.50
N LYS A 105 -1.63 -19.44 1.34
CA LYS A 105 -0.90 -20.59 1.86
C LYS A 105 -1.82 -21.56 2.61
N HIS A 106 -2.70 -21.08 3.48
CA HIS A 106 -3.65 -21.95 4.20
C HIS A 106 -4.60 -22.69 3.24
N ARG A 107 -5.04 -22.04 2.16
CA ARG A 107 -5.97 -22.63 1.18
C ARG A 107 -5.29 -23.61 0.20
N TYR A 108 -4.02 -23.39 -0.13
CA TYR A 108 -3.27 -24.23 -1.08
C TYR A 108 -2.33 -25.24 -0.42
N GLN A 109 -1.97 -25.11 0.87
CA GLN A 109 -1.21 -26.15 1.58
C GLN A 109 -1.99 -27.45 1.75
N VAL A 110 -3.33 -27.39 1.76
CA VAL A 110 -4.17 -28.60 1.79
C VAL A 110 -4.06 -29.42 0.49
N PHE A 111 -3.58 -28.84 -0.61
CA PHE A 111 -3.38 -29.53 -1.88
C PHE A 111 -2.01 -30.20 -2.04
N TYR A 112 -1.05 -29.99 -1.13
CA TYR A 112 0.14 -30.84 -1.06
C TYR A 112 -0.14 -32.23 -0.46
N ALA A 113 -1.35 -32.46 0.06
CA ALA A 113 -1.88 -33.79 0.37
C ALA A 113 -2.57 -34.46 -0.84
N GLY A 114 -2.48 -33.88 -2.04
CA GLY A 114 -2.94 -34.46 -3.30
C GLY A 114 -1.92 -35.39 -3.97
N LEU A 115 -0.73 -35.58 -3.38
CA LEU A 115 0.17 -36.70 -3.70
C LEU A 115 0.02 -37.82 -2.66
N TRP A 116 -1.21 -38.08 -2.20
CA TRP A 116 -1.49 -39.35 -1.55
C TRP A 116 -1.35 -40.44 -2.61
N LEU A 117 -0.26 -41.20 -2.51
CA LEU A 117 -0.02 -42.48 -3.15
C LEU A 117 -1.30 -43.33 -3.15
N GLN A 118 -2.13 -43.22 -4.18
CA GLN A 118 -3.12 -44.23 -4.52
C GLN A 118 -2.37 -45.30 -5.32
N GLY A 119 -1.80 -46.29 -4.62
CA GLY A 119 -1.18 -47.43 -5.29
C GLY A 119 -0.31 -48.36 -4.46
N ALA A 120 0.04 -48.03 -3.20
CA ALA A 120 0.75 -48.96 -2.32
C ALA A 120 -0.16 -50.04 -1.69
N ALA A 121 -1.33 -50.31 -2.28
CA ALA A 121 -2.28 -51.33 -1.83
C ALA A 121 -2.84 -52.17 -3.01
N ALA A 122 -2.02 -52.41 -4.04
CA ALA A 122 -2.36 -53.33 -5.14
C ALA A 122 -1.25 -54.36 -5.42
N TYR A 123 -0.54 -54.79 -4.38
CA TYR A 123 0.25 -56.02 -4.39
C TYR A 123 -0.32 -57.00 -3.35
N GLU A 124 -1.58 -57.42 -3.56
CA GLU A 124 -1.95 -58.77 -3.13
C GLU A 124 -1.28 -59.75 -4.09
N ASN A 125 -0.22 -60.36 -3.58
CA ASN A 125 0.54 -61.43 -4.18
C ASN A 125 -0.39 -62.61 -4.53
N PRO A 126 -0.40 -63.15 -5.76
CA PRO A 126 -1.03 -64.43 -6.04
C PRO A 126 -0.13 -65.54 -5.49
N GLN A 127 -0.32 -65.92 -4.23
CA GLN A 127 0.17 -67.20 -3.70
C GLN A 127 -0.97 -68.21 -3.61
N GLN A 128 -1.06 -68.95 -4.70
CA GLN A 128 -1.52 -70.32 -4.86
C GLN A 128 -1.27 -71.25 -3.64
N LYS A 129 -2.21 -72.21 -3.46
CA LYS A 129 -2.15 -73.56 -2.83
C LYS A 129 -3.28 -73.71 -1.79
N VAL A 130 -4.28 -74.59 -1.95
CA VAL A 130 -4.24 -76.04 -2.23
C VAL A 130 -5.47 -76.47 -3.02
#